data_AF-A0A936Q2U4-F1
#
_entry.id   AF-A0A936Q2U4-F1
#
_cell.length_a   1.000
_cell.length_b   1.000
_cell.length_c   1.000
_cell.angle_alpha   90.00
_cell.angle_beta   90.00
_cell.angle_gamma   90.00
#
_symmetry.space_group_name_H-M   'P 1'
#
loop_
_entity.id
_entity.type
_entity.pdbx_description
1 polymer ?
#
loop_
_entity_poly.entity_id
_entity_poly.type
_entity_poly.pdbx_seq_one_letter_code
_entity_poly.pdbx_strand_id
1 'polypeptide(L)' 'MPTPPVSLNALPASPTPVRGCVRVAAGPWSLEDGWWSEAPAARDYWDVELEGGGLYRVYRDRPTGKWYADGVYD' A
#
# COMPACT_ATOMS: atom_id res chain seq x y z
N MET A 1 32.04 17.49 -10.52
CA MET A 1 31.91 16.04 -10.28
C MET A 1 30.43 15.77 -10.01
N PRO A 2 29.71 14.95 -10.80
CA PRO A 2 28.34 14.59 -10.46
C PRO A 2 28.33 13.57 -9.32
N THR A 3 27.53 13.81 -8.28
CA THR A 3 27.31 12.91 -7.16
C THR A 3 26.62 11.62 -7.64
N PRO A 4 27.02 10.44 -7.14
CA PRO A 4 26.28 9.21 -7.44
C PRO A 4 24.88 9.27 -6.80
N PRO A 5 23.85 8.65 -7.42
CA PRO A 5 22.54 8.55 -6.80
C PRO A 5 22.65 7.74 -5.50
N VAL A 6 22.17 8.30 -4.39
CA VAL A 6 22.11 7.60 -3.12
C VAL A 6 21.02 6.53 -3.24
N SER A 7 21.40 5.26 -3.18
CA SER A 7 20.42 4.18 -3.08
C SER A 7 19.79 4.21 -1.69
N LEU A 8 18.50 4.52 -1.63
CA LEU A 8 17.70 4.33 -0.42
C LEU A 8 17.45 2.83 -0.27
N ASN A 9 18.17 2.19 0.65
CA ASN A 9 17.82 0.85 1.09
C ASN A 9 16.45 0.94 1.77
N ALA A 10 15.46 0.23 1.23
CA ALA A 10 14.19 0.06 1.90
C ALA A 10 14.46 -0.55 3.28
N LEU A 11 14.01 0.13 4.34
CA LEU A 11 14.03 -0.45 5.67
C LEU A 11 13.21 -1.74 5.64
N PRO A 12 13.59 -2.79 6.39
CA PRO A 12 12.75 -3.97 6.52
C PRO A 12 11.35 -3.50 6.94
N ALA A 13 10.32 -3.99 6.24
CA ALA A 13 8.93 -3.66 6.52
C ALA A 13 8.63 -4.00 7.99
N SER A 14 8.79 -3.01 8.87
CA SER A 14 8.31 -3.11 10.22
C SER A 14 6.79 -3.13 10.08
N PRO A 15 6.08 -4.12 10.65
CA PRO A 15 4.63 -4.09 10.68
C PRO A 15 4.22 -3.00 11.66
N THR A 16 4.49 -1.74 11.33
CA THR A 16 3.99 -0.60 12.09
C THR A 16 2.47 -0.70 11.99
N PRO A 17 1.76 -0.98 13.09
CA PRO A 17 0.33 -1.08 13.02
C PRO A 17 -0.18 0.31 12.66
N VAL A 18 -0.69 0.46 11.45
CA VAL A 18 -1.40 1.68 11.03
C VAL A 18 -2.65 1.74 11.90
N ARG A 19 -2.66 2.66 12.86
CA ARG A 19 -3.79 2.87 13.79
C ARG A 19 -4.22 4.33 13.71
N GLY A 20 -5.51 4.53 13.50
CA GLY A 20 -6.11 5.87 13.42
C GLY A 20 -7.47 5.80 12.73
N CYS A 21 -8.28 6.82 12.93
CA CYS A 21 -9.51 7.00 12.16
C CYS A 21 -9.15 7.45 10.75
N VAL A 22 -9.67 6.75 9.75
CA VAL A 22 -9.58 7.17 8.35
C VAL A 22 -10.49 8.38 8.19
N ARG A 23 -9.89 9.51 7.80
CA ARG A 23 -10.58 10.76 7.55
C ARG A 23 -11.08 10.82 6.11
N VAL A 24 -10.21 10.43 5.18
CA VAL A 24 -10.50 10.39 3.74
C VAL A 24 -10.03 9.05 3.21
N ALA A 25 -10.83 8.43 2.33
CA ALA A 25 -10.45 7.26 1.57
C ALA A 25 -10.73 7.51 0.10
N ALA A 26 -9.76 7.27 -0.76
CA ALA A 26 -9.90 7.27 -2.21
C ALA A 26 -9.69 5.85 -2.73
N GLY A 27 -10.61 5.36 -3.56
CA GLY A 27 -10.67 3.98 -4.06
C GLY A 27 -12.07 3.36 -3.95
N PRO A 28 -12.22 2.04 -4.18
CA PRO A 28 -11.17 1.10 -4.55
C PRO A 28 -10.69 1.27 -5.99
N TRP A 29 -9.37 1.22 -6.19
CA TRP A 29 -8.80 0.93 -7.51
C TRP A 29 -8.49 -0.55 -7.62
N SER A 30 -9.25 -1.23 -8.45
CA SER A 30 -9.14 -2.65 -8.67
C SER A 30 -7.96 -2.96 -9.59
N LEU A 31 -7.07 -3.82 -9.11
CA LEU A 31 -5.95 -4.37 -9.85
C LEU A 31 -6.14 -5.88 -9.95
N GLU A 32 -6.27 -6.36 -11.17
CA GLU A 32 -6.34 -7.77 -11.49
C GLU A 32 -5.15 -8.08 -12.39
N ASP A 33 -4.23 -8.87 -11.88
CA ASP A 33 -3.00 -9.25 -12.55
C ASP A 33 -2.88 -10.78 -12.59
N GLY A 34 -2.20 -11.31 -13.60
CA GLY A 34 -2.04 -12.76 -13.72
C GLY A 34 -3.35 -13.51 -13.91
N TRP A 35 -4.39 -12.89 -14.49
CA TRP A 35 -5.64 -13.56 -14.87
C TRP A 35 -5.43 -14.69 -15.89
N TRP A 36 -4.27 -14.70 -16.57
CA TRP A 36 -3.79 -15.77 -17.43
C TRP A 36 -2.98 -16.86 -16.71
N SER A 37 -2.74 -16.70 -15.40
CA SER A 37 -1.88 -17.57 -14.60
C SER A 37 -2.70 -18.40 -13.61
N GLU A 38 -2.09 -19.45 -13.07
CA GLU A 38 -2.71 -20.34 -12.06
C GLU A 38 -2.92 -19.65 -10.70
N ALA A 39 -2.27 -18.50 -10.47
CA ALA A 39 -2.42 -17.68 -9.27
C ALA A 39 -2.73 -16.22 -9.65
N PRO A 40 -3.98 -15.91 -10.05
CA PRO A 40 -4.37 -14.54 -10.36
C PRO A 40 -4.31 -13.68 -9.09
N ALA A 41 -3.64 -12.55 -9.17
CA ALA A 41 -3.61 -11.55 -8.13
C ALA A 41 -4.78 -10.59 -8.32
N ALA A 42 -5.70 -10.56 -7.37
CA ALA A 42 -6.81 -9.62 -7.37
C ALA A 42 -6.73 -8.76 -6.11
N ARG A 43 -6.42 -7.49 -6.28
CA ARG A 43 -6.13 -6.54 -5.19
C ARG A 43 -6.96 -5.29 -5.42
N ASP A 44 -7.59 -4.78 -4.37
CA ASP A 44 -8.17 -3.45 -4.41
C ASP A 44 -7.25 -2.51 -3.62
N TYR A 45 -6.89 -1.38 -4.21
CA TYR A 45 -6.04 -0.38 -3.57
C TYR A 45 -6.88 0.80 -3.08
N TRP A 46 -6.48 1.36 -1.95
CA TRP A 46 -7.02 2.59 -1.40
C TRP A 46 -5.90 3.48 -0.89
N ASP A 47 -6.06 4.78 -1.10
CA ASP A 47 -5.29 5.80 -0.42
C ASP A 47 -6.14 6.34 0.73
N VAL A 48 -5.63 6.22 1.95
CA VAL A 48 -6.32 6.67 3.17
C VAL A 48 -5.51 7.76 3.86
N GLU A 49 -6.15 8.90 4.09
CA GLU A 49 -5.63 9.95 4.96
C GLU A 49 -6.13 9.68 6.38
N LEU A 50 -5.21 9.57 7.34
CA LEU A 50 -5.57 9.47 8.76
C LEU A 50 -5.73 10.87 9.36
N GLU A 51 -6.52 10.99 10.43
CA GLU A 51 -6.68 12.26 11.16
C GLU A 51 -5.37 12.88 11.66
N GLY A 52 -4.30 12.09 11.80
CA GLY A 52 -2.95 12.56 12.14
C GLY A 52 -2.15 13.19 10.99
N GLY A 53 -2.74 13.30 9.79
CA GLY A 53 -2.11 13.90 8.60
C GLY A 53 -1.29 12.94 7.74
N GLY A 54 -1.09 11.70 8.17
CA GLY A 54 -0.37 10.70 7.37
C GLY A 54 -1.25 10.14 6.24
N LEU A 55 -0.68 10.04 5.04
CA LEU A 55 -1.32 9.39 3.89
C LEU A 55 -0.76 7.97 3.75
N TYR A 56 -1.64 6.98 3.70
CA TYR A 56 -1.28 5.58 3.65
C TYR A 56 -1.90 4.94 2.42
N ARG A 57 -1.10 4.18 1.67
CA ARG A 57 -1.62 3.29 0.65
C ARG A 57 -1.83 1.92 1.25
N VAL A 58 -3.06 1.45 1.23
CA VAL A 58 -3.44 0.10 1.66
C VAL A 58 -4.06 -0.66 0.50
N TYR A 59 -3.92 -1.98 0.50
CA TYR A 59 -4.65 -2.83 -0.42
C TYR A 59 -5.31 -4.00 0.30
N ARG A 60 -6.46 -4.40 -0.22
CA ARG A 60 -7.14 -5.62 0.16
C ARG A 60 -6.84 -6.67 -0.88
N ASP A 61 -6.25 -7.76 -0.45
CA ASP A 61 -6.19 -8.98 -1.25
C ASP A 61 -7.60 -9.57 -1.32
N ARG A 62 -8.23 -9.55 -2.50
CA ARG A 62 -9.58 -10.10 -2.69
C ARG A 62 -9.68 -11.60 -2.38
N PRO A 63 -8.75 -12.47 -2.83
CA PRO A 63 -8.92 -13.91 -2.63
C PRO A 63 -8.81 -14.32 -1.15
N THR A 64 -7.95 -13.68 -0.36
CA THR A 64 -7.84 -13.96 1.08
C THR A 64 -8.68 -13.03 1.96
N GLY A 65 -9.16 -11.91 1.40
CA GLY A 65 -9.87 -10.85 2.11
C GLY A 65 -9.00 -10.01 3.05
N LYS A 66 -7.68 -10.27 3.11
CA LYS A 66 -6.74 -9.63 4.03
C LYS A 66 -6.35 -8.24 3.56
N TRP A 67 -6.03 -7.37 4.51
CA TRP A 67 -5.58 -6.01 4.28
C TRP A 67 -4.08 -5.89 4.53
N TYR A 68 -3.42 -5.12 3.68
CA TYR A 68 -1.98 -4.90 3.69
C TYR A 68 -1.68 -3.41 3.45
N ALA A 69 -0.62 -2.89 4.06
CA ALA A 69 -0.11 -1.56 3.75
C ALA A 69 0.96 -1.69 2.65
N ASP A 70 0.77 -0.99 1.54
CA ASP A 70 1.71 -0.92 0.41
C ASP A 70 2.78 0.15 0.65
N GLY A 71 2.38 1.27 1.27
CA GLY A 71 3.28 2.39 1.54
C GLY A 71 2.72 3.37 2.57
N VAL A 72 3.62 3.96 3.34
CA VAL A 72 3.35 5.08 4.23
C VAL A 72 4.00 6.31 3.60
N TYR A 73 3.23 7.37 3.39
CA TYR A 73 3.73 8.69 3.04
C TYR A 73 3.66 9.57 4.29
N ASP A 74 4.84 10.02 4.76
CA ASP A 74 5.03 11.04 5.80
C ASP A 74 5.15 12.42 5.15
#